data_AF-A0A521KXC4-F1
#
_entry.id   AF-A0A521KXC4-F1
#
_cell.length_a   1.000
_cell.length_b   1.000
_cell.length_c   1.000
_cell.angle_alpha   90.00
_cell.angle_beta   90.00
_cell.angle_gamma   90.00
#
_symmetry.space_group_name_H-M   'P 1'
#
loop_
_entity.id
_entity.type
_entity.pdbx_description
1 polymer ?
#
loop_
_entity_poly.entity_id
_entity_poly.type
_entity_poly.pdbx_seq_one_letter_code
_entity_poly.pdbx_strand_id
1 'polypeptide(L)'
;MRDVSASASPQLMMVQFLEWVAARPRRREDVLDAWQSSCPRFPVWEDARAEGLIRQCGGAEHRVELTERGRAMIARLVARS
;
A
#
# COMPACT_ATOMS: atom_id res chain seq x y z
N MET A 1 -12.46 -28.39 -0.77
CA MET A 1 -12.32 -27.01 -1.28
C MET A 1 -11.32 -26.33 -0.38
N ARG A 2 -10.05 -26.20 -0.80
CA ARG A 2 -9.00 -25.63 0.06
C ARG A 2 -9.25 -24.13 0.09
N ASP A 3 -9.63 -23.63 1.26
CA ASP A 3 -9.62 -22.20 1.56
C ASP A 3 -8.16 -21.74 1.51
N VAL A 4 -7.76 -21.17 0.38
CA VAL A 4 -6.51 -20.42 0.28
C VAL A 4 -6.80 -19.05 0.86
N SER A 5 -6.99 -18.98 2.18
CA SER A 5 -6.72 -17.74 2.91
C SER A 5 -5.21 -17.53 2.85
N ALA A 6 -4.76 -16.98 1.71
CA ALA A 6 -3.40 -16.54 1.49
C ALA A 6 -3.09 -15.45 2.50
N SER A 7 -2.68 -15.86 3.70
CA SER A 7 -2.10 -14.97 4.70
C SER A 7 -0.70 -14.63 4.21
N ALA A 8 -0.61 -13.83 3.15
CA ALA A 8 0.60 -13.12 2.81
C ALA A 8 1.10 -12.43 4.08
N SER A 9 2.40 -12.49 4.34
CA SER A 9 2.94 -11.79 5.50
C SER A 9 2.57 -10.30 5.41
N PRO A 10 2.30 -9.62 6.54
CA PRO A 10 1.97 -8.19 6.52
C PRO A 10 2.98 -7.35 5.73
N GLN A 11 4.26 -7.76 5.74
CA GLN A 11 5.31 -7.10 4.96
C GLN A 11 5.14 -7.29 3.45
N LEU A 12 4.68 -8.44 2.98
CA LEU A 12 4.43 -8.67 1.56
C LEU A 12 3.26 -7.81 1.07
N MET A 13 2.20 -7.70 1.87
CA MET A 13 1.07 -6.81 1.55
C MET A 13 1.50 -5.34 1.50
N MET A 14 2.37 -4.92 2.43
CA MET A 14 2.95 -3.58 2.42
C MET A 14 3.74 -3.31 1.13
N VAL A 15 4.60 -4.23 0.70
CA VAL A 15 5.38 -4.06 -0.55
C VAL A 15 4.46 -3.97 -1.76
N GLN A 16 3.53 -4.91 -1.91
CA GLN A 16 2.58 -4.93 -3.03
C GLN A 16 1.77 -3.62 -3.08
N PHE A 17 1.36 -3.10 -1.92
CA PHE A 17 0.66 -1.83 -1.81
C PHE A 17 1.54 -0.65 -2.26
N LEU A 18 2.76 -0.55 -1.77
CA LEU A 18 3.67 0.54 -2.12
C LEU A 18 4.04 0.50 -3.61
N GLU A 19 4.30 -0.67 -4.20
CA GLU A 19 4.56 -0.80 -5.63
C GLU A 19 3.35 -0.36 -6.48
N TRP A 20 2.14 -0.72 -6.04
CA TRP A 20 0.91 -0.33 -6.73
C TRP A 20 0.66 1.18 -6.71
N VAL A 21 1.02 1.87 -5.62
CA VAL A 21 1.01 3.34 -5.52
C VAL A 21 2.17 3.96 -6.32
N ALA A 22 3.34 3.32 -6.35
CA ALA A 22 4.51 3.82 -7.07
C ALA A 22 4.30 3.86 -8.59
N ALA A 23 3.50 2.93 -9.12
CA ALA A 23 3.19 2.86 -10.55
C ALA A 23 2.49 4.14 -11.08
N ARG A 24 1.64 4.78 -10.26
CA ARG A 24 1.01 6.08 -10.56
C ARG A 24 0.34 6.66 -9.31
N PRO A 25 0.28 8.00 -9.14
CA PRO A 25 -0.54 8.63 -8.11
C PRO A 25 -1.99 8.14 -8.19
N ARG A 26 -2.58 7.84 -7.03
CA ARG A 26 -3.95 7.29 -6.91
C ARG A 26 -4.83 8.21 -6.10
N ARG A 27 -6.14 8.18 -6.30
CA ARG A 27 -7.08 8.84 -5.38
C ARG A 27 -7.30 7.95 -4.16
N ARG A 28 -7.65 8.57 -3.03
CA ARG A 28 -7.99 7.82 -1.80
C ARG A 28 -9.14 6.83 -2.04
N GLU A 29 -10.15 7.22 -2.81
CA GLU A 29 -11.29 6.35 -3.15
C GLU A 29 -10.84 5.08 -3.89
N ASP A 30 -9.95 5.20 -4.88
CA ASP A 30 -9.38 4.05 -5.59
C ASP A 30 -8.59 3.11 -4.68
N VAL A 31 -7.89 3.69 -3.69
CA VAL A 31 -7.12 2.92 -2.70
C VAL A 31 -8.05 2.09 -1.83
N LEU A 32 -9.13 2.71 -1.34
CA LEU A 32 -10.11 2.02 -0.51
C LEU A 32 -10.84 0.93 -1.31
N ASP A 33 -11.29 1.22 -2.52
CA ASP A 33 -11.99 0.25 -3.36
C ASP A 33 -11.13 -1.00 -3.63
N ALA A 34 -9.86 -0.82 -4.02
CA ALA A 34 -8.97 -1.92 -4.37
C ALA A 34 -8.49 -2.77 -3.18
N TRP A 35 -8.35 -2.18 -1.98
CA TRP A 35 -7.71 -2.84 -0.83
C TRP A 35 -8.69 -3.19 0.30
N GLN A 36 -9.83 -2.51 0.41
CA GLN A 36 -10.84 -2.81 1.43
C GLN A 36 -11.65 -4.08 1.10
N SER A 37 -11.82 -4.42 -0.18
CA SER A 37 -12.52 -5.64 -0.62
C SER A 37 -11.79 -6.94 -0.25
N SER A 38 -10.50 -6.85 0.06
CA SER A 38 -9.60 -7.99 0.11
C SER A 38 -9.45 -8.58 1.52
N CYS A 39 -9.71 -7.81 2.58
CA CYS A 39 -9.68 -8.34 3.96
C CYS A 39 -10.33 -7.36 4.97
N PRO A 40 -11.25 -7.80 5.86
CA PRO A 40 -11.92 -6.91 6.82
C PRO A 40 -11.00 -6.34 7.90
N ARG A 41 -9.74 -6.80 8.01
CA ARG A 41 -8.86 -6.47 9.15
C ARG A 41 -7.51 -5.87 8.79
N PHE A 42 -7.28 -5.45 7.55
CA PHE A 42 -5.98 -4.88 7.17
C PHE A 42 -6.09 -3.75 6.15
N PRO A 43 -6.37 -2.50 6.60
CA PRO A 43 -6.14 -1.35 5.76
C PRO A 43 -4.63 -1.08 5.73
N VAL A 44 -3.88 -1.83 4.91
CA VAL A 44 -2.44 -1.62 4.63
C VAL A 44 -2.13 -0.15 4.32
N TRP A 45 -3.11 0.57 3.76
CA TRP A 45 -3.12 2.01 3.59
C TRP A 45 -2.89 2.80 4.89
N GLU A 46 -3.61 2.49 5.97
CA GLU A 46 -3.49 3.21 7.24
C GLU A 46 -2.14 2.92 7.91
N ASP A 47 -1.67 1.68 7.87
CA ASP A 47 -0.34 1.30 8.38
C ASP A 47 0.76 2.04 7.60
N ALA A 48 0.67 2.04 6.28
CA ALA A 48 1.64 2.70 5.41
C ALA A 48 1.65 4.23 5.60
N ARG A 49 0.48 4.81 5.92
CA ARG A 49 0.34 6.23 6.29
C ARG A 49 0.93 6.51 7.67
N ALA A 50 0.66 5.65 8.65
CA ALA A 50 1.21 5.75 10.01
C ALA A 50 2.75 5.59 10.02
N GLU A 51 3.30 4.73 9.18
CA GLU A 51 4.74 4.52 9.02
C GLU A 51 5.44 5.60 8.14
N GLY A 52 4.67 6.56 7.59
CA GLY A 52 5.19 7.63 6.75
C GLY A 52 5.75 7.16 5.39
N LEU A 53 5.28 6.03 4.89
CA LEU A 53 5.69 5.43 3.61
C LEU A 53 4.96 6.08 2.42
N ILE A 54 3.79 6.64 2.69
CA ILE A 54 2.98 7.40 1.74
C ILE A 54 2.50 8.71 2.39
N ARG A 55 2.08 9.64 1.54
CA ARG A 55 1.46 10.89 1.95
C ARG A 55 0.16 11.12 1.19
N GLN A 56 -0.78 11.79 1.84
CA GLN A 56 -1.97 12.31 1.18
C GLN A 56 -1.75 13.79 0.86
N CYS A 57 -1.88 14.15 -0.41
CA CYS A 57 -1.82 15.53 -0.88
C CYS A 57 -3.19 16.19 -0.72
N GLY A 58 -3.23 17.40 -0.16
CA GLY A 58 -4.44 18.22 -0.12
C GLY A 58 -4.87 18.68 -1.52
N GLY A 59 -6.17 18.85 -1.73
CA GLY A 59 -6.77 19.25 -3.01
C GLY A 59 -8.00 18.42 -3.38
N ALA A 60 -8.68 18.78 -4.47
CA ALA A 60 -9.93 18.15 -4.89
C ALA A 60 -9.82 16.63 -5.18
N GLU A 61 -8.62 16.13 -5.45
CA GLU A 61 -8.40 14.73 -5.83
C GLU A 61 -7.87 13.85 -4.70
N HIS A 62 -7.54 14.41 -3.52
CA HIS A 62 -7.05 13.67 -2.35
C HIS A 62 -6.01 12.58 -2.69
N ARG A 63 -5.00 12.97 -3.49
CA ARG A 63 -4.04 12.02 -4.07
C ARG A 63 -3.17 11.36 -3.00
N VAL A 64 -2.86 10.10 -3.23
CA VAL A 64 -1.95 9.27 -2.48
C VAL A 64 -0.66 9.11 -3.28
N GLU A 65 0.47 9.41 -2.65
CA GLU A 65 1.78 9.38 -3.27
C GLU A 65 2.83 8.72 -2.35
N LEU A 66 3.85 8.11 -2.95
CA LEU A 66 5.00 7.58 -2.21
C LEU A 66 5.87 8.68 -1.63
N THR A 67 6.30 8.50 -0.37
CA THR A 67 7.40 9.27 0.21
C THR A 67 8.74 8.69 -0.22
N GLU A 68 9.83 9.41 0.07
CA GLU A 68 11.19 8.89 -0.10
C GLU A 68 11.43 7.64 0.76
N ARG A 69 10.86 7.61 1.96
CA ARG A 69 10.93 6.47 2.87
C ARG A 69 10.25 5.23 2.27
N GLY A 70 9.05 5.41 1.68
CA GLY A 70 8.36 4.33 0.96
C GLY A 70 9.19 3.80 -0.21
N ARG A 71 9.81 4.69 -1.01
CA ARG A 71 10.70 4.28 -2.12
C ARG A 71 11.88 3.45 -1.63
N ALA A 72 12.52 3.90 -0.54
CA ALA A 72 13.64 3.19 0.06
C ALA A 72 13.25 1.81 0.63
N MET A 73 12.01 1.66 1.12
CA MET A 73 11.51 0.37 1.62
C MET A 73 11.37 -0.66 0.49
N ILE A 74 10.76 -0.28 -0.64
CA ILE A 74 10.66 -1.13 -1.83
C ILE A 74 12.06 -1.54 -2.28
N ALA A 75 12.96 -0.56 -2.46
CA ALA A 75 14.32 -0.81 -2.94
C ALA A 75 15.09 -1.81 -2.07
N ARG A 76 14.95 -1.73 -0.73
CA ARG A 76 15.58 -2.68 0.20
C ARG A 76 15.04 -4.09 0.12
N LEU A 77 13.76 -4.27 -0.23
CA LEU A 77 13.11 -5.58 -0.25
C LEU A 77 13.31 -6.27 -1.60
N VAL A 78 13.24 -5.52 -2.70
CA VAL A 78 13.58 -6.01 -4.04
C VAL A 78 15.05 -6.41 -4.14
N ALA A 79 15.97 -5.65 -3.53
CA ALA A 79 17.40 -6.00 -3.51
C ALA A 79 17.76 -7.23 -2.65
N ARG A 80 16.81 -7.74 -1.87
CA ARG A 80 16.99 -8.92 -0.98
C ARG A 80 16.32 -10.19 -1.52
N SER A 81 15.65 -10.08 -2.67
CA SER A 81 14.92 -11.16 -3.34
C SER A 81 15.79 -11.76 -4.45
#